data_AF-A0A852GBZ8-F1
#
_entry.id   AF-A0A852GBZ8-F1
#
_cell.length_a   1.000
_cell.length_b   1.000
_cell.length_c   1.000
_cell.angle_alpha   90.00
_cell.angle_beta   90.00
_cell.angle_gamma   90.00
#
_symmetry.space_group_name_H-M   'P 1'
#
loop_
_entity.id
_entity.type
_entity.pdbx_description
1 polymer ?
#
loop_
_entity_poly.entity_id
_entity_poly.type
_entity_poly.pdbx_seq_one_letter_code
_entity_poly.pdbx_strand_id
1 'polypeptide(L)'
;SPPKVITFDELMAAAKNLTDLTLAHEIAVNANFCIKHEDFPQNSFAGTVKQIVHKAFWDHLESELNEDPPEYEHAIKLFEEIKEILLSFLTPGANRIQNQICEVLDTDLIRQQAEHNAVDIHGLANYIINTMGKLCAPIRDNDIKQLKATDNIVELLRQIFHVLDLMKVDMANYTIQNLRPYLQRNLVDYERTKFQEILEETPS
;
A
#
# COMPACT_ATOMS: atom_id res chain seq x y z
N SER A 1 2.70 0.98 -52.23
CA SER A 1 3.74 1.14 -51.21
C SER A 1 3.90 -0.18 -50.47
N PRO A 2 5.12 -0.64 -50.14
CA PRO A 2 5.28 -1.85 -49.34
C PRO A 2 4.72 -1.61 -47.92
N PRO A 3 4.19 -2.65 -47.24
CA PRO A 3 3.64 -2.51 -45.90
C PRO A 3 4.74 -2.08 -44.92
N LYS A 4 4.45 -1.06 -44.13
CA LYS A 4 5.34 -0.59 -43.05
C LYS A 4 5.45 -1.72 -42.02
N VAL A 5 6.66 -2.20 -41.76
CA VAL A 5 6.90 -3.20 -40.72
C VAL A 5 6.77 -2.49 -39.38
N ILE A 6 5.73 -2.83 -38.62
CA ILE A 6 5.49 -2.28 -37.28
C ILE A 6 6.51 -2.89 -36.33
N THR A 7 7.17 -2.05 -35.54
CA THR A 7 8.09 -2.53 -34.49
C THR A 7 7.33 -2.99 -33.25
N PHE A 8 7.91 -3.92 -32.49
CA PHE A 8 7.33 -4.36 -31.22
C PHE A 8 7.14 -3.21 -30.23
N ASP A 9 8.07 -2.24 -30.23
CA ASP A 9 8.03 -1.08 -29.35
C ASP A 9 6.85 -0.14 -29.69
N GLU A 10 6.57 0.08 -30.98
CA GLU A 10 5.40 0.85 -31.43
C GLU A 10 4.09 0.17 -31.02
N LEU A 11 4.00 -1.16 -31.12
CA LEU A 11 2.83 -1.92 -30.67
C LEU A 11 2.62 -1.83 -29.16
N MET A 12 3.69 -1.92 -28.37
CA MET A 12 3.62 -1.80 -26.92
C MET A 12 3.25 -0.38 -26.46
N ALA A 13 3.73 0.65 -27.16
CA ALA A 13 3.35 2.04 -26.90
C ALA A 13 1.86 2.28 -27.17
N ALA A 14 1.34 1.85 -28.32
CA ALA A 14 -0.06 1.97 -28.66
C ALA A 14 -0.97 1.20 -27.68
N ALA A 15 -0.57 -0.01 -27.29
CA ALA A 15 -1.29 -0.80 -26.29
C ALA A 15 -1.36 -0.09 -24.93
N LYS A 16 -0.25 0.53 -24.48
CA LYS A 16 -0.21 1.32 -23.26
C LYS A 16 -1.14 2.53 -23.33
N ASN A 17 -1.11 3.28 -24.43
CA ASN A 17 -1.98 4.43 -24.63
C ASN A 17 -3.47 4.04 -24.60
N LEU A 18 -3.82 2.90 -25.18
CA LEU A 18 -5.19 2.36 -25.12
C LEU A 18 -5.59 1.97 -23.69
N THR A 19 -4.70 1.36 -22.91
CA THR A 19 -4.97 1.05 -21.50
C THR A 19 -5.15 2.31 -20.64
N ASP A 20 -4.31 3.33 -20.86
CA ASP A 20 -4.42 4.60 -20.12
C ASP A 20 -5.75 5.30 -20.44
N LEU A 21 -6.15 5.30 -21.72
CA LEU A 21 -7.42 5.86 -22.19
C LEU A 21 -8.63 5.13 -21.58
N THR A 22 -8.64 3.80 -21.65
CA THR A 22 -9.75 2.99 -21.10
C THR A 22 -9.85 3.12 -19.58
N LEU A 23 -8.72 3.18 -18.88
CA LEU A 23 -8.70 3.40 -17.43
C LEU A 23 -9.25 4.78 -17.05
N ALA A 24 -8.82 5.85 -17.74
CA ALA A 24 -9.32 7.20 -17.49
C ALA A 24 -10.84 7.29 -17.72
N HIS A 25 -11.34 6.65 -18.78
CA HIS A 25 -12.76 6.55 -19.08
C HIS A 25 -13.53 5.82 -17.96
N GLU A 26 -13.07 4.63 -17.56
CA GLU A 26 -13.69 3.87 -16.48
C GLU A 26 -13.73 4.65 -15.17
N ILE A 27 -12.63 5.30 -14.77
CA ILE A 27 -12.61 6.13 -13.56
C ILE A 27 -13.64 7.26 -13.63
N ALA A 28 -13.78 7.92 -14.78
CA ALA A 28 -14.63 9.09 -14.93
C ALA A 28 -16.12 8.74 -15.09
N VAL A 29 -16.44 7.67 -15.82
CA VAL A 29 -17.81 7.32 -16.23
C VAL A 29 -18.43 6.25 -15.32
N ASN A 30 -17.67 5.23 -14.92
CA ASN A 30 -18.18 4.15 -14.09
C ASN A 30 -18.23 4.60 -12.62
N ALA A 31 -19.43 4.96 -12.16
CA ALA A 31 -19.66 5.42 -10.79
C ALA A 31 -19.19 4.40 -9.73
N ASN A 32 -19.19 3.11 -10.07
CA ASN A 32 -18.82 2.01 -9.18
C ASN A 32 -17.35 1.60 -9.32
N PHE A 33 -16.55 2.29 -10.14
CA PHE A 33 -15.12 1.99 -10.27
C PHE A 33 -14.44 2.14 -8.92
N CYS A 34 -13.78 1.06 -8.49
CA CYS A 34 -12.93 1.01 -7.32
C CYS A 34 -11.79 0.01 -7.54
N ILE A 35 -10.64 0.31 -6.95
CA ILE A 35 -9.54 -0.64 -6.80
C ILE A 35 -10.00 -1.69 -5.80
N LYS A 36 -9.91 -2.95 -6.20
CA LYS A 36 -10.17 -4.09 -5.33
C LYS A 36 -8.86 -4.56 -4.71
N HIS A 37 -8.93 -4.97 -3.46
CA HIS A 37 -7.87 -5.80 -2.90
C HIS A 37 -8.01 -7.19 -3.53
N GLU A 38 -7.12 -7.52 -4.46
CA GLU A 38 -7.11 -8.85 -5.09
C GLU A 38 -6.19 -9.79 -4.31
N ASP A 39 -6.80 -10.82 -3.73
CA ASP A 39 -6.05 -11.95 -3.25
C ASP A 39 -5.65 -12.87 -4.41
N PHE A 40 -4.55 -13.60 -4.23
CA PHE A 40 -4.14 -14.60 -5.21
C PHE A 40 -5.25 -15.66 -5.39
N PRO A 41 -5.49 -16.12 -6.62
CA PRO A 41 -6.43 -17.22 -6.85
C PRO A 41 -6.09 -18.43 -5.98
N GLN A 42 -7.12 -19.06 -5.41
CA GLN A 42 -6.95 -20.27 -4.61
C GLN A 42 -6.17 -21.33 -5.40
N ASN A 43 -5.15 -21.92 -4.78
CA ASN A 43 -4.24 -22.91 -5.38
C ASN A 43 -3.35 -22.41 -6.53
N SER A 44 -3.18 -21.09 -6.68
CA SER A 44 -2.16 -20.56 -7.60
C SER A 44 -0.76 -20.83 -7.05
N PHE A 45 0.18 -21.18 -7.94
CA PHE A 45 1.59 -21.35 -7.55
C PHE A 45 2.16 -20.10 -6.87
N ALA A 46 1.89 -18.92 -7.44
CA ALA A 46 2.31 -17.65 -6.86
C ALA A 46 1.70 -17.40 -5.46
N GLY A 47 0.43 -17.75 -5.25
CA GLY A 47 -0.21 -17.66 -3.94
C GLY A 47 0.43 -18.60 -2.92
N THR A 48 0.73 -19.84 -3.30
CA THR A 48 1.44 -20.80 -2.44
C THR A 48 2.84 -20.31 -2.09
N VAL A 49 3.60 -19.80 -3.07
CA VAL A 49 4.93 -19.22 -2.83
C VAL A 49 4.85 -18.05 -1.86
N LYS A 50 3.92 -17.10 -2.07
CA LYS A 50 3.70 -15.97 -1.16
C LYS A 50 3.39 -16.44 0.25
N GLN A 51 2.49 -17.41 0.40
CA GLN A 51 2.11 -17.95 1.71
C GLN A 51 3.30 -18.60 2.42
N ILE A 52 4.11 -19.39 1.72
CA ILE A 52 5.30 -20.04 2.28
C ILE A 52 6.33 -19.00 2.73
N VAL A 53 6.61 -18.00 1.89
CA VAL A 53 7.59 -16.96 2.20
C VAL A 53 7.13 -16.11 3.38
N HIS A 54 5.87 -15.66 3.38
CA HIS A 54 5.31 -14.90 4.50
C HIS A 54 5.35 -15.71 5.79
N LYS A 55 4.97 -16.99 5.73
CA LYS A 55 5.02 -17.87 6.90
C LYS A 55 6.45 -17.99 7.43
N ALA A 56 7.42 -18.29 6.57
CA ALA A 56 8.82 -18.43 6.97
C ALA A 56 9.36 -17.14 7.61
N PHE A 57 8.96 -15.97 7.11
CA PHE A 57 9.32 -14.68 7.71
C PHE A 57 8.77 -14.53 9.12
N TRP A 58 7.46 -14.77 9.33
CA TRP A 58 6.84 -14.62 10.65
C TRP A 58 7.33 -15.69 11.65
N ASP A 59 7.54 -16.93 11.20
CA ASP A 59 8.13 -18.00 12.01
C ASP A 59 9.57 -17.62 12.45
N HIS A 60 10.35 -16.98 11.57
CA HIS A 60 11.69 -16.50 11.90
C HIS A 60 11.67 -15.33 12.88
N LEU A 61 10.80 -14.34 12.68
CA LEU A 61 10.62 -13.22 13.62
C LEU A 61 10.19 -13.72 15.00
N GLU A 62 9.30 -14.71 15.06
CA GLU A 62 8.90 -15.33 16.32
C GLU A 62 10.06 -16.04 17.00
N SER A 63 10.94 -16.70 16.24
CA SER A 63 12.16 -17.29 16.78
C SER A 63 13.07 -16.23 17.41
N GLU A 64 13.39 -15.15 16.68
CA GLU A 64 14.29 -14.08 17.12
C GLU A 64 13.82 -13.40 18.40
N LEU A 65 12.52 -13.07 18.48
CA LEU A 65 11.95 -12.41 19.66
C LEU A 65 11.86 -13.33 20.90
N ASN A 66 11.97 -14.64 20.71
CA ASN A 66 11.97 -15.63 21.79
C ASN A 66 13.38 -16.09 22.20
N GLU A 67 14.44 -15.57 21.58
CA GLU A 67 15.82 -15.83 21.99
C GLU A 67 16.15 -15.17 23.34
N ASP A 68 17.27 -15.58 23.96
CA ASP A 68 17.77 -15.03 25.23
C ASP A 68 19.26 -14.63 25.09
N PRO A 69 19.58 -13.33 24.86
CA PRO A 69 18.66 -12.20 24.78
C PRO A 69 17.88 -12.15 23.44
N PRO A 70 16.70 -11.51 23.38
CA PRO A 70 15.93 -11.40 22.15
C PRO A 70 16.65 -10.58 21.06
N GLU A 71 16.51 -10.99 19.81
CA GLU A 71 16.98 -10.24 18.65
C GLU A 71 15.85 -9.42 18.02
N TYR A 72 16.11 -8.15 17.69
CA TYR A 72 15.09 -7.19 17.27
C TYR A 72 15.24 -6.66 15.84
N GLU A 73 16.26 -7.10 15.10
CA GLU A 73 16.62 -6.53 13.79
C GLU A 73 15.46 -6.57 12.78
N HIS A 74 14.73 -7.69 12.68
CA HIS A 74 13.58 -7.77 11.78
C HIS A 74 12.37 -6.97 12.29
N ALA A 75 12.14 -6.92 13.60
CA ALA A 75 11.09 -6.07 14.19
C ALA A 75 11.33 -4.58 13.90
N ILE A 76 12.58 -4.12 13.98
CA ILE A 76 12.96 -2.73 13.65
C ILE A 76 12.65 -2.39 12.20
N LYS A 77 12.96 -3.29 11.26
CA LYS A 77 12.60 -3.11 9.83
C LYS A 77 11.09 -3.04 9.62
N LEU A 78 10.31 -3.84 10.34
CA LEU A 78 8.85 -3.77 10.29
C LEU A 78 8.35 -2.42 10.78
N PHE A 79 8.92 -1.86 11.85
CA PHE A 79 8.58 -0.53 12.33
C PHE A 79 8.95 0.59 11.36
N GLU A 80 10.08 0.46 10.67
CA GLU A 80 10.49 1.35 9.58
C GLU A 80 9.47 1.33 8.44
N GLU A 81 9.08 0.15 7.97
CA GLU A 81 8.09 0.02 6.90
C GLU A 81 6.71 0.56 7.32
N ILE A 82 6.27 0.26 8.55
CA ILE A 82 5.02 0.82 9.09
C ILE A 82 5.08 2.34 9.13
N LYS A 83 6.19 2.93 9.56
CA LYS A 83 6.39 4.39 9.57
C LYS A 83 6.21 4.96 8.17
N GLU A 84 6.88 4.40 7.17
CA GLU A 84 6.76 4.85 5.77
C GLU A 84 5.32 4.77 5.26
N ILE A 85 4.63 3.67 5.53
CA ILE A 85 3.22 3.50 5.14
C ILE A 85 2.33 4.55 5.82
N LEU A 86 2.47 4.75 7.14
CA LEU A 86 1.69 5.75 7.87
C LEU A 86 1.93 7.17 7.33
N LEU A 87 3.18 7.50 7.01
CA LEU A 87 3.53 8.79 6.40
C LEU A 87 2.92 8.95 5.01
N SER A 88 2.81 7.87 4.22
CA SER A 88 2.22 7.91 2.88
C SER A 88 0.72 8.26 2.88
N PHE A 89 0.02 8.07 4.00
CA PHE A 89 -1.40 8.44 4.14
C PHE A 89 -1.61 9.92 4.45
N LEU A 90 -0.56 10.66 4.78
CA LEU A 90 -0.69 12.05 5.19
C LEU A 90 -0.82 12.99 3.99
N THR A 91 -1.77 13.92 4.07
CA THR A 91 -1.88 15.01 3.10
C THR A 91 -0.80 16.07 3.33
N PRO A 92 -0.37 16.80 2.29
CA PRO A 92 0.53 17.93 2.44
C PRO A 92 0.02 18.92 3.51
N GLY A 93 0.89 19.31 4.45
CA GLY A 93 0.56 20.24 5.53
C GLY A 93 0.17 19.58 6.87
N ALA A 94 0.08 18.25 6.95
CA ALA A 94 -0.15 17.51 8.19
C ALA A 94 1.10 17.43 9.11
N ASN A 95 1.81 18.54 9.27
CA ASN A 95 3.14 18.58 9.89
C ASN A 95 3.16 18.06 11.34
N ARG A 96 2.08 18.29 12.11
CA ARG A 96 2.03 17.87 13.52
C ARG A 96 2.05 16.35 13.67
N ILE A 97 1.19 15.64 12.94
CA ILE A 97 1.12 14.17 13.04
C ILE A 97 2.33 13.53 12.35
N GLN A 98 2.84 14.13 11.28
CA GLN A 98 4.08 13.71 10.64
C GLN A 98 5.26 13.73 11.64
N ASN A 99 5.46 14.85 12.34
CA ASN A 99 6.53 14.97 13.32
C ASN A 99 6.37 13.94 14.45
N GLN A 100 5.15 13.76 14.97
CA GLN A 100 4.87 12.76 16.00
C GLN A 100 5.21 11.33 15.54
N ILE A 101 4.84 10.96 14.31
CA ILE A 101 5.20 9.65 13.73
C ILE A 101 6.72 9.51 13.63
N CYS A 102 7.41 10.54 13.13
CA CYS A 102 8.86 10.51 13.00
C CYS A 102 9.61 10.42 14.33
N GLU A 103 9.12 11.09 15.37
CA GLU A 103 9.70 11.08 16.71
C GLU A 103 9.49 9.75 17.43
N VAL A 104 8.29 9.16 17.36
CA VAL A 104 7.98 7.91 18.09
C VAL A 104 8.52 6.69 17.34
N LEU A 105 8.44 6.67 16.01
CA LEU A 105 8.98 5.60 15.17
C LEU A 105 10.35 6.01 14.61
N ASP A 106 11.24 6.47 15.49
CA ASP A 106 12.64 6.74 15.16
C ASP A 106 13.42 5.42 15.20
N THR A 107 13.83 4.92 14.03
CA THR A 107 14.48 3.62 13.89
C THR A 107 15.86 3.57 14.53
N ASP A 108 16.60 4.69 14.54
CA ASP A 108 17.90 4.77 15.20
C ASP A 108 17.73 4.73 16.72
N LEU A 109 16.73 5.43 17.24
CA LEU A 109 16.39 5.37 18.67
C LEU A 109 15.90 3.98 19.09
N ILE A 110 15.01 3.36 18.31
CA ILE A 110 14.51 2.02 18.58
C ILE A 110 15.65 1.01 18.57
N ARG A 111 16.59 1.10 17.60
CA ARG A 111 17.78 0.25 17.56
C ARG A 111 18.64 0.42 18.81
N GLN A 112 18.91 1.67 19.21
CA GLN A 112 19.65 1.95 20.44
C GLN A 112 18.95 1.38 21.68
N GLN A 113 17.63 1.49 21.77
CA GLN A 113 16.85 0.90 22.87
C GLN A 113 16.94 -0.63 22.87
N ALA A 114 16.89 -1.26 21.69
CA ALA A 114 17.00 -2.70 21.52
C ALA A 114 18.38 -3.23 21.99
N GLU A 115 19.47 -2.57 21.59
CA GLU A 115 20.84 -2.91 22.03
C GLU A 115 21.01 -2.89 23.56
N HIS A 116 20.21 -2.10 24.26
CA HIS A 116 20.24 -1.95 25.71
C HIS A 116 19.08 -2.69 26.43
N ASN A 117 18.35 -3.56 25.73
CA ASN A 117 17.18 -4.29 26.26
C ASN A 117 16.11 -3.37 26.89
N ALA A 118 15.92 -2.18 26.32
CA ALA A 118 15.01 -1.14 26.81
C ALA A 118 13.85 -0.84 25.85
N VAL A 119 13.76 -1.56 24.72
CA VAL A 119 12.72 -1.33 23.71
C VAL A 119 11.35 -1.81 24.20
N ASP A 120 10.34 -0.94 24.11
CA ASP A 120 8.94 -1.28 24.43
C ASP A 120 8.15 -1.53 23.14
N ILE A 121 8.20 -2.76 22.66
CA ILE A 121 7.53 -3.18 21.42
C ILE A 121 6.01 -3.04 21.54
N HIS A 122 5.42 -3.35 22.70
CA HIS A 122 3.99 -3.21 22.92
C HIS A 122 3.55 -1.75 22.92
N GLY A 123 4.36 -0.85 23.50
CA GLY A 123 4.16 0.59 23.45
C GLY A 123 4.18 1.13 22.01
N LEU A 124 5.16 0.72 21.21
CA LEU A 124 5.26 1.07 19.79
C LEU A 124 4.06 0.57 18.99
N ALA A 125 3.67 -0.70 19.16
CA ALA A 125 2.51 -1.28 18.50
C ALA A 125 1.21 -0.53 18.88
N ASN A 126 1.02 -0.21 20.15
CA ASN A 126 -0.13 0.57 20.61
C ASN A 126 -0.17 1.98 20.01
N TYR A 127 0.99 2.64 19.89
CA TYR A 127 1.08 3.94 19.21
C TYR A 127 0.66 3.83 17.73
N ILE A 128 1.13 2.79 17.04
CA ILE A 128 0.78 2.52 15.64
C ILE A 128 -0.72 2.30 15.50
N ILE A 129 -1.33 1.43 16.30
CA ILE A 129 -2.78 1.13 16.23
C ILE A 129 -3.61 2.41 16.48
N ASN A 130 -3.21 3.22 17.45
CA ASN A 130 -3.88 4.50 17.73
C ASN A 130 -3.70 5.51 16.60
N THR A 131 -2.56 5.49 15.90
CA THR A 131 -2.31 6.33 14.73
C THR A 131 -3.13 5.86 13.53
N MET A 132 -3.17 4.55 13.27
CA MET A 132 -4.02 3.94 12.26
C MET A 132 -5.50 4.31 12.49
N GLY A 133 -5.99 4.21 13.72
CA GLY A 133 -7.36 4.60 14.07
C GLY A 133 -7.71 6.07 13.83
N LYS A 134 -6.71 6.97 13.76
CA LYS A 134 -6.92 8.38 13.39
C LYS A 134 -6.90 8.61 11.88
N LEU A 135 -6.28 7.72 11.12
CA LEU A 135 -6.03 7.86 9.69
C LEU A 135 -6.96 6.99 8.83
N CYS A 136 -7.53 5.92 9.40
CA CYS A 136 -8.34 4.97 8.66
C CYS A 136 -9.75 5.50 8.33
N ALA A 137 -10.37 4.90 7.33
CA ALA A 137 -11.78 5.12 7.02
C ALA A 137 -12.68 4.46 8.10
N PRO A 138 -13.91 4.96 8.33
CA PRO A 138 -14.81 4.43 9.37
C PRO A 138 -15.12 2.93 9.25
N ILE A 139 -15.03 2.37 8.04
CA ILE A 139 -15.22 0.92 7.80
C ILE A 139 -14.18 0.06 8.53
N ARG A 140 -13.02 0.63 8.86
CA ARG A 140 -11.90 -0.04 9.53
C ARG A 140 -11.91 0.05 11.05
N ASP A 141 -12.87 0.76 11.64
CA ASP A 141 -12.95 0.94 13.09
C ASP A 141 -13.03 -0.40 13.84
N ASN A 142 -13.67 -1.41 13.25
CA ASN A 142 -13.73 -2.76 13.82
C ASN A 142 -12.39 -3.49 13.72
N ASP A 143 -11.68 -3.35 12.60
CA ASP A 143 -10.35 -3.92 12.41
C ASP A 143 -9.37 -3.36 13.46
N ILE A 144 -9.39 -2.04 13.67
CA ILE A 144 -8.58 -1.36 14.71
C ILE A 144 -8.90 -1.85 16.13
N LYS A 145 -10.18 -2.13 16.42
CA LYS A 145 -10.57 -2.70 17.74
C LYS A 145 -10.05 -4.12 17.92
N GLN A 146 -10.06 -4.93 16.87
CA GLN A 146 -9.51 -6.29 16.92
C GLN A 146 -8.01 -6.29 17.18
N LEU A 147 -7.26 -5.38 16.54
CA LEU A 147 -5.82 -5.22 16.81
C LEU A 147 -5.53 -4.98 18.30
N LYS A 148 -6.34 -4.16 18.98
CA LYS A 148 -6.15 -3.87 20.42
C LYS A 148 -6.38 -5.07 21.34
N ALA A 149 -7.03 -6.13 20.85
CA ALA A 149 -7.32 -7.34 21.62
C ALA A 149 -6.29 -8.46 21.41
N THR A 150 -5.29 -8.26 20.56
CA THR A 150 -4.26 -9.26 20.23
C THR A 150 -3.05 -9.09 21.16
N ASP A 151 -2.80 -10.10 22.00
CA ASP A 151 -1.70 -10.08 22.98
C ASP A 151 -0.36 -10.53 22.38
N ASN A 152 -0.34 -11.52 21.47
CA ASN A 152 0.89 -12.00 20.85
C ASN A 152 1.43 -10.95 19.87
N ILE A 153 2.69 -10.56 20.05
CA ILE A 153 3.29 -9.45 19.31
C ILE A 153 3.51 -9.72 17.82
N VAL A 154 3.94 -10.93 17.47
CA VAL A 154 4.18 -11.33 16.08
C VAL A 154 2.85 -11.35 15.33
N GLU A 155 1.82 -11.92 15.96
CA GLU A 155 0.46 -11.94 15.43
C GLU A 155 -0.10 -10.52 15.29
N LEU A 156 0.15 -9.65 16.27
CA LEU A 156 -0.27 -8.25 16.23
C LEU A 156 0.39 -7.50 15.07
N LEU A 157 1.71 -7.60 14.90
CA LEU A 157 2.42 -6.99 13.79
C LEU A 157 1.89 -7.51 12.44
N ARG A 158 1.66 -8.82 12.33
CA ARG A 158 1.06 -9.40 11.12
C ARG A 158 -0.31 -8.81 10.80
N GLN A 159 -1.18 -8.69 11.79
CA GLN A 159 -2.51 -8.10 11.61
C GLN A 159 -2.43 -6.59 11.31
N ILE A 160 -1.48 -5.86 11.90
CA ILE A 160 -1.23 -4.45 11.58
C ILE A 160 -0.94 -4.29 10.09
N PHE A 161 -0.02 -5.09 9.53
CA PHE A 161 0.29 -5.05 8.09
C PHE A 161 -0.93 -5.35 7.23
N HIS A 162 -1.73 -6.35 7.61
CA HIS A 162 -2.96 -6.66 6.88
C HIS A 162 -3.92 -5.47 6.85
N VAL A 163 -4.16 -4.81 7.99
CA VAL A 163 -5.04 -3.64 8.05
C VAL A 163 -4.44 -2.44 7.31
N LEU A 164 -3.11 -2.25 7.36
CA LEU A 164 -2.42 -1.22 6.58
C LEU A 164 -2.60 -1.41 5.07
N ASP A 165 -2.53 -2.65 4.56
CA ASP A 165 -2.77 -2.93 3.14
C ASP A 165 -4.21 -2.63 2.72
N LEU A 166 -5.18 -2.93 3.58
CA LEU A 166 -6.57 -2.55 3.36
C LEU A 166 -6.74 -1.01 3.37
N MET A 167 -6.07 -0.32 4.30
CA MET A 167 -6.07 1.16 4.35
C MET A 167 -5.44 1.78 3.10
N LYS A 168 -4.41 1.18 2.49
CA LYS A 168 -3.85 1.65 1.21
C LYS A 168 -4.90 1.62 0.09
N VAL A 169 -5.68 0.54 0.01
CA VAL A 169 -6.76 0.41 -0.98
C VAL A 169 -7.87 1.43 -0.71
N ASP A 170 -8.24 1.62 0.57
CA ASP A 170 -9.23 2.63 0.96
C ASP A 170 -8.77 4.05 0.56
N MET A 171 -7.50 4.39 0.80
CA MET A 171 -6.91 5.69 0.44
C MET A 171 -6.84 5.90 -1.09
N ALA A 172 -6.47 4.87 -1.84
CA ALA A 172 -6.45 4.94 -3.30
C ALA A 172 -7.86 5.17 -3.86
N ASN A 173 -8.85 4.45 -3.33
CA ASN A 173 -10.26 4.63 -3.70
C ASN A 173 -10.79 6.02 -3.33
N TYR A 174 -10.47 6.52 -2.14
CA TYR A 174 -10.82 7.88 -1.73
C TYR A 174 -10.20 8.94 -2.66
N THR A 175 -8.93 8.75 -3.04
CA THR A 175 -8.22 9.64 -3.97
C THR A 175 -8.89 9.64 -5.35
N ILE A 176 -9.24 8.47 -5.87
CA ILE A 176 -9.99 8.33 -7.13
C ILE A 176 -11.33 9.08 -7.07
N GLN A 177 -12.08 8.92 -5.97
CA GLN A 177 -13.36 9.61 -5.78
C GLN A 177 -13.19 11.14 -5.78
N ASN A 178 -12.14 11.66 -5.14
CA ASN A 178 -11.85 13.10 -5.11
C ASN A 178 -11.40 13.66 -6.47
N LEU A 179 -10.67 12.86 -7.26
CA LEU A 179 -10.19 13.27 -8.58
C LEU A 179 -11.27 13.17 -9.66
N ARG A 180 -12.27 12.29 -9.49
CA ARG A 180 -13.31 12.03 -10.50
C ARG A 180 -13.98 13.30 -11.07
N PRO A 181 -14.39 14.31 -10.27
CA PRO A 181 -14.99 15.53 -10.82
C PRO A 181 -14.05 16.32 -11.75
N TYR A 182 -12.74 16.27 -11.50
CA TYR A 182 -11.75 16.93 -12.34
C TYR A 182 -11.52 16.16 -13.64
N LEU A 183 -11.52 14.82 -13.57
CA LEU A 183 -11.44 13.96 -14.75
C LEU A 183 -12.66 14.16 -15.64
N GLN A 184 -13.88 14.14 -15.09
CA GLN A 184 -15.11 14.36 -15.84
C GLN A 184 -15.15 15.71 -16.59
N ARG A 185 -14.59 16.77 -16.00
CA ARG A 185 -14.53 18.10 -16.64
C ARG A 185 -13.63 18.14 -17.87
N ASN A 186 -12.53 17.38 -17.86
CA ASN A 186 -11.51 17.40 -18.92
C ASN A 186 -11.54 16.14 -19.81
N LEU A 187 -12.50 15.23 -19.57
CA LEU A 187 -12.50 13.89 -20.17
C LEU A 187 -12.58 13.95 -21.71
N VAL A 188 -13.46 14.77 -22.26
CA VAL A 188 -13.69 14.86 -23.71
C VAL A 188 -12.42 15.28 -24.45
N ASP A 189 -11.72 16.30 -23.93
CA ASP A 189 -10.48 16.79 -24.53
C ASP A 189 -9.36 15.75 -24.39
N TYR A 190 -9.25 15.14 -23.21
CA TYR A 190 -8.28 14.07 -22.97
C TYR A 190 -8.49 12.87 -23.90
N GLU A 191 -9.71 12.36 -24.01
CA GLU A 191 -10.05 11.22 -24.87
C GLU A 191 -9.77 11.52 -26.34
N ARG A 192 -10.14 12.72 -26.81
CA ARG A 192 -9.88 13.14 -28.19
C ARG A 192 -8.38 13.18 -28.48
N THR A 193 -7.59 13.81 -27.62
CA THR A 193 -6.14 13.92 -27.81
C THR A 193 -5.47 12.54 -27.76
N LYS A 194 -5.81 11.71 -26.76
CA LYS A 194 -5.25 10.35 -26.66
C LYS A 194 -5.66 9.44 -27.82
N PHE A 195 -6.90 9.54 -28.28
CA PHE A 195 -7.35 8.77 -29.43
C PHE A 195 -6.61 9.18 -30.72
N GLN A 196 -6.37 10.48 -30.90
CA GLN A 196 -5.57 10.97 -32.03
C GLN A 196 -4.12 10.47 -31.97
N GLU A 197 -3.47 10.49 -30.79
CA GLU A 197 -2.14 9.92 -30.60
C GLU A 197 -2.10 8.41 -30.97
N ILE A 198 -3.11 7.64 -30.52
CA ILE A 198 -3.22 6.22 -30.88
C ILE A 198 -3.36 6.04 -32.39
N LEU A 199 -4.15 6.86 -33.08
CA LEU A 199 -4.30 6.80 -34.55
C LEU A 199 -3.00 7.15 -35.29
N GLU A 200 -2.17 8.03 -34.75
CA GLU A 200 -0.88 8.41 -35.34
C GLU A 200 0.18 7.34 -35.12
N GLU A 201 0.14 6.64 -33.98
CA GLU A 201 1.03 5.53 -33.63
C GLU A 201 0.59 4.20 -34.29
N THR A 202 -0.69 4.06 -34.64
CA THR A 202 -1.23 2.87 -35.31
C THR A 202 -1.21 3.07 -36.83
N PRO A 203 -0.34 2.38 -37.60
CA PRO A 203 -0.33 2.54 -39.05
C PRO A 203 -1.56 1.89 -39.71
N SER A 204 -1.99 2.45 -40.85
CA SER A 204 -3.01 1.87 -41.74
C SER A 204 -2.55 0.59 -42.43
#